data_AF-A0A969CS36-F1
#
_entry.id   AF-A0A969CS36-F1
#
_cell.length_a   1.000
_cell.length_b   1.000
_cell.length_c   1.000
_cell.angle_alpha   90.00
_cell.angle_beta   90.00
_cell.angle_gamma   90.00
#
_symmetry.space_group_name_H-M   'P 1'
#
loop_
_entity.id
_entity.type
_entity.pdbx_description
1 polymer ?
#
loop_
_entity_poly.entity_id
_entity_poly.type
_entity_poly.pdbx_seq_one_letter_code
_entity_poly.pdbx_strand_id
1 'polypeptide(L)'
;MRDNDERDRYLPNKKLEKDKLFVEIPAETKTPYPEKVPSGYDPIQSIKLEGRAFSGLAGGRIPWWVLITGWVIFGGLALLSLGLAIPSGFLASLPLLLVNGIPIAILWRGTAAKLSGARNQKNRR
;
A
#
# COMPACT_ATOMS: atom_id res chain seq x y z
N MET A 1 -11.04 54.02 -22.88
CA MET A 1 -10.34 53.92 -21.57
C MET A 1 -10.07 52.44 -21.33
N ARG A 2 -8.81 52.07 -21.11
CA ARG A 2 -8.28 50.71 -21.30
C ARG A 2 -7.86 50.19 -19.91
N ASP A 3 -8.50 49.13 -19.44
CA ASP A 3 -8.47 48.54 -18.09
C ASP A 3 -7.09 48.01 -17.61
N ASN A 4 -6.01 48.31 -18.35
CA ASN A 4 -4.67 47.79 -18.09
C ASN A 4 -3.79 48.76 -17.29
N ASP A 5 -4.16 50.04 -17.16
CA ASP A 5 -3.32 51.06 -16.51
C ASP A 5 -3.27 50.93 -14.98
N GLU A 6 -4.25 50.29 -14.34
CA GLU A 6 -4.24 50.12 -12.88
C GLU A 6 -3.29 49.00 -12.41
N ARG A 7 -3.12 47.94 -13.21
CA ARG A 7 -2.21 46.83 -12.86
C ARG A 7 -0.74 47.27 -12.81
N ASP A 8 -0.35 48.16 -13.72
CA ASP A 8 1.03 48.66 -13.81
C ASP A 8 1.38 49.64 -12.68
N ARG A 9 0.39 50.18 -11.97
CA ARG A 9 0.59 51.12 -10.85
C ARG A 9 1.02 50.42 -9.55
N TYR A 10 0.65 49.15 -9.35
CA TYR A 10 0.95 48.39 -8.13
C TYR A 10 2.03 47.33 -8.32
N LEU A 11 2.30 46.91 -9.55
CA LEU A 11 3.39 45.99 -9.89
C LEU A 11 4.23 46.63 -11.00
N PRO A 12 5.10 47.61 -10.68
CA PRO A 12 6.02 48.15 -11.68
C PRO A 12 6.78 46.96 -12.24
N ASN A 13 6.74 46.84 -13.57
CA ASN A 13 7.26 45.75 -14.38
C ASN A 13 8.78 45.61 -14.22
N LYS A 14 9.23 45.23 -13.01
CA LYS A 14 10.58 44.81 -12.72
C LYS A 14 10.71 43.51 -13.50
N LYS A 15 11.48 43.56 -14.58
CA LYS A 15 12.07 42.38 -15.22
C LYS A 15 12.81 41.63 -14.11
N LEU A 16 12.09 40.76 -13.41
CA LEU A 16 12.63 39.89 -12.39
C LEU A 16 13.58 38.97 -13.13
N GLU A 17 14.88 39.24 -13.00
CA GLU A 17 15.95 38.36 -13.47
C GLU A 17 15.58 36.95 -13.00
N LYS A 18 15.25 36.08 -13.95
CA LYS A 18 14.82 34.69 -13.71
C LYS A 18 15.87 33.89 -12.91
N ASP A 19 17.08 34.43 -12.82
CA ASP A 19 18.24 33.93 -12.10
C ASP A 19 18.30 34.30 -10.61
N LYS A 20 17.37 35.12 -10.09
CA LYS A 20 17.33 35.52 -8.66
C LYS A 20 16.04 35.18 -7.94
N LEU A 21 15.11 34.48 -8.59
CA LEU A 21 13.89 34.03 -7.93
C LEU A 21 14.14 32.74 -7.15
N PHE A 22 14.98 32.80 -6.12
CA PHE A 22 15.16 31.72 -5.16
C PHE A 22 14.00 31.78 -4.18
N VAL A 23 12.96 31.00 -4.43
CA VAL A 23 11.97 30.70 -3.40
C VAL A 23 12.60 29.63 -2.52
N GLU A 24 13.23 30.07 -1.43
CA GLU A 24 13.69 29.17 -0.38
C GLU A 24 12.46 28.55 0.28
N ILE A 25 12.03 27.40 -0.25
CA ILE A 25 11.04 26.56 0.40
C ILE A 25 11.76 25.98 1.62
N PRO A 26 11.34 26.32 2.86
CA PRO A 26 12.01 25.82 4.05
C PRO A 26 11.98 24.29 4.02
N ALA A 27 13.14 23.68 4.25
CA ALA A 27 13.25 22.24 4.41
C ALA A 27 12.39 21.81 5.61
N GLU A 28 11.25 21.19 5.33
CA GLU A 28 10.29 20.61 6.28
C GLU A 28 10.02 21.48 7.52
N THR A 29 8.93 22.27 7.47
CA THR A 29 8.37 22.89 8.67
C THR A 29 7.93 21.79 9.64
N LYS A 30 8.73 21.57 10.69
CA LYS A 30 8.34 20.69 11.80
C LYS A 30 7.06 21.24 12.40
N THR A 31 5.98 20.46 12.32
CA THR A 31 4.72 20.86 12.93
C THR A 31 4.93 21.03 14.44
N PRO A 32 4.48 22.14 15.04
CA PRO A 32 4.63 22.38 16.48
C PRO A 32 3.80 21.38 17.30
N TYR A 33 2.86 20.70 16.65
CA TYR A 33 2.06 19.65 17.26
C TYR A 33 2.75 18.30 17.08
N PRO A 34 2.97 17.53 18.16
CA PRO A 34 3.36 16.14 18.04
C PRO A 34 2.29 15.42 17.22
N GLU A 35 2.71 14.63 16.22
CA GLU A 35 1.77 13.82 15.44
C GLU A 35 0.93 12.97 16.40
N LYS A 36 -0.35 13.33 16.51
CA LYS A 36 -1.27 12.63 17.40
C LYS A 36 -1.43 11.22 16.86
N VAL A 37 -1.05 10.22 17.67
CA VAL A 37 -1.26 8.82 17.31
C VAL A 37 -2.76 8.66 17.03
N PRO A 38 -3.15 8.25 15.81
CA PRO A 38 -4.55 8.20 15.46
C PRO A 38 -5.27 7.25 16.43
N SER A 39 -6.34 7.75 17.02
CA SER A 39 -7.23 7.03 17.92
C SER A 39 -8.35 6.39 17.09
N GLY A 40 -8.67 5.12 17.34
CA GLY A 40 -9.72 4.40 16.61
C GLY A 40 -11.14 4.90 16.88
N TYR A 41 -11.31 5.88 17.77
CA TYR A 41 -12.62 6.43 18.15
C TYR A 41 -13.11 7.54 17.22
N ASP A 42 -12.21 8.17 16.46
CA ASP A 42 -12.56 9.22 15.50
C ASP A 42 -12.65 8.60 14.09
N PRO A 43 -13.80 8.71 13.39
CA PRO A 43 -14.00 8.09 12.08
C PRO A 43 -13.00 8.57 11.00
N ILE A 44 -12.42 9.76 11.13
CA ILE A 44 -11.37 10.21 10.20
C ILE A 44 -10.03 9.53 10.50
N GLN A 45 -9.77 9.22 11.76
CA GLN A 45 -8.53 8.60 12.21
C GLN A 45 -8.55 7.08 12.02
N SER A 46 -9.73 6.44 12.08
CA SER A 46 -9.89 5.01 11.79
C SER A 46 -9.48 4.66 10.36
N ILE A 47 -9.83 5.49 9.37
CA ILE A 47 -9.43 5.29 7.96
C ILE A 47 -7.89 5.34 7.80
N LYS A 48 -7.22 6.26 8.51
CA LYS A 48 -5.75 6.34 8.51
C LYS A 48 -5.10 5.12 9.17
N LEU A 49 -5.69 4.62 10.25
CA LEU A 49 -5.24 3.39 10.92
C LEU A 49 -5.40 2.17 10.01
N GLU A 50 -6.54 2.05 9.33
CA GLU A 50 -6.80 0.98 8.37
C GLU A 50 -5.80 1.02 7.21
N GLY A 51 -5.61 2.17 6.58
CA GLY A 51 -4.64 2.34 5.50
C GLY A 51 -3.22 1.97 5.93
N ARG A 52 -2.83 2.29 7.18
CA ARG A 52 -1.54 1.91 7.75
C ARG A 52 -1.45 0.41 8.06
N ALA A 53 -2.54 -0.22 8.49
CA ALA A 53 -2.60 -1.66 8.70
C ALA A 53 -2.49 -2.42 7.38
N PHE A 54 -3.25 -2.02 6.35
CA PHE A 54 -3.22 -2.62 5.02
C PHE A 54 -1.88 -2.43 4.31
N SER A 55 -1.26 -1.25 4.43
CA SER A 55 0.10 -1.03 3.90
C SER A 55 1.16 -1.85 4.66
N GLY A 56 1.00 -2.06 5.97
CA GLY A 56 1.86 -2.96 6.74
C GLY A 56 1.72 -4.43 6.31
N LEU A 57 0.50 -4.88 6.04
CA LEU A 57 0.19 -6.20 5.49
C LEU A 57 0.77 -6.38 4.08
N ALA A 58 0.59 -5.39 3.20
CA ALA A 58 1.12 -5.41 1.83
C ALA A 58 2.67 -5.30 1.78
N GLY A 59 3.29 -4.64 2.77
CA GLY A 59 4.74 -4.49 2.88
C GLY A 59 5.48 -5.71 3.44
N GLY A 60 4.84 -6.88 3.56
CA GLY A 60 5.49 -8.11 4.02
C GLY A 60 5.74 -8.18 5.52
N ARG A 61 5.05 -7.38 6.35
CA ARG A 61 5.14 -7.47 7.83
C ARG A 61 4.29 -8.59 8.42
N ILE A 62 3.61 -9.38 7.60
CA ILE A 62 2.80 -10.54 8.02
C ILE A 62 3.67 -11.53 8.81
N PRO A 63 3.27 -11.95 10.02
CA PRO A 63 4.04 -12.93 10.79
C PRO A 63 4.26 -14.22 10.00
N TRP A 64 5.46 -14.79 10.06
CA TRP A 64 5.80 -15.97 9.26
C TRP A 64 4.93 -17.19 9.62
N TRP A 65 4.58 -17.32 10.90
CA TRP A 65 3.63 -18.32 11.38
C TRP A 65 2.26 -18.25 10.70
N VAL A 66 1.74 -17.04 10.46
CA VAL A 66 0.43 -16.86 9.79
C VAL A 66 0.48 -17.37 8.34
N LEU A 67 1.61 -17.18 7.64
CA LEU A 67 1.79 -17.72 6.30
C LEU A 67 1.87 -19.25 6.31
N ILE A 68 2.60 -19.84 7.27
CA ILE A 68 2.70 -21.30 7.40
C ILE A 68 1.33 -21.91 7.70
N THR A 69 0.62 -21.39 8.70
CA THR A 69 -0.71 -21.92 9.06
C THR A 69 -1.70 -21.75 7.93
N GLY A 70 -1.65 -20.62 7.21
CA GLY A 70 -2.45 -20.40 6.02
C GLY A 70 -2.16 -21.43 4.92
N TRP A 71 -0.89 -21.70 4.63
CA TRP A 71 -0.50 -22.70 3.65
C TRP A 71 -0.93 -24.12 4.05
N VAL A 72 -0.83 -24.48 5.33
CA VAL A 72 -1.26 -25.80 5.81
C VAL A 72 -2.78 -25.96 5.70
N ILE A 73 -3.55 -24.98 6.16
CA ILE A 73 -5.02 -25.04 6.17
C ILE A 73 -5.56 -24.97 4.74
N PHE A 74 -5.25 -23.90 4.00
CA PHE A 74 -5.81 -23.67 2.67
C PHE A 74 -5.13 -24.53 1.60
N GLY A 75 -3.82 -24.74 1.69
CA GLY A 75 -3.10 -25.62 0.76
C GLY A 75 -3.46 -27.09 0.96
N GLY A 76 -3.62 -27.54 2.21
CA GLY A 76 -4.09 -28.89 2.52
C GLY A 76 -5.50 -29.14 1.99
N LEU A 77 -6.41 -28.19 2.20
CA LEU A 77 -7.79 -28.28 1.71
C LEU A 77 -7.86 -28.28 0.17
N ALA A 78 -7.03 -27.46 -0.49
CA ALA A 78 -6.94 -27.45 -1.94
C ALA A 78 -6.37 -28.76 -2.51
N LEU A 79 -5.30 -29.31 -1.92
CA LEU A 79 -4.74 -30.61 -2.31
C LEU A 79 -5.75 -31.74 -2.15
N LEU A 80 -6.50 -31.74 -1.04
CA LEU A 80 -7.57 -32.70 -0.80
C LEU A 80 -8.68 -32.56 -1.84
N SER A 81 -9.10 -31.34 -2.16
CA SER A 81 -10.09 -31.08 -3.21
C SER A 81 -9.60 -31.51 -4.59
N LEU A 82 -8.31 -31.33 -4.89
CA LEU A 82 -7.69 -31.76 -6.15
C LEU A 82 -7.64 -33.29 -6.25
N GLY A 83 -7.29 -33.96 -5.15
CA GLY A 83 -7.29 -35.43 -5.09
C GLY A 83 -8.66 -36.05 -5.33
N LEU A 84 -9.72 -35.39 -4.88
CA LEU A 84 -11.11 -35.81 -5.14
C LEU A 84 -11.60 -35.42 -6.54
N ALA A 85 -11.11 -34.31 -7.09
CA ALA A 85 -11.48 -33.81 -8.41
C ALA A 85 -11.02 -34.72 -9.57
N ILE A 86 -9.86 -35.37 -9.41
CA ILE A 86 -9.29 -36.26 -10.44
C ILE A 86 -10.22 -37.46 -10.75
N PRO A 87 -10.70 -38.24 -9.76
CA PRO A 87 -11.60 -39.36 -10.03
C PRO A 87 -13.04 -38.94 -10.32
N SER A 88 -13.52 -37.80 -9.82
CA SER A 88 -14.93 -37.38 -9.95
C SER A 88 -15.27 -36.66 -11.26
N GLY A 89 -14.27 -36.38 -12.09
CA GLY A 89 -14.41 -35.56 -13.30
C GLY A 89 -14.06 -34.09 -13.05
N PHE A 90 -13.16 -33.57 -13.88
CA PHE A 90 -12.57 -32.23 -13.75
C PHE A 90 -13.58 -31.09 -13.96
N LEU A 91 -14.55 -31.26 -14.86
CA LEU A 91 -15.54 -30.22 -15.19
C LEU A 91 -16.49 -29.91 -14.02
N ALA A 92 -16.89 -30.92 -13.26
CA ALA A 92 -17.80 -30.73 -12.11
C ALA A 92 -17.09 -30.09 -10.90
N SER A 93 -15.77 -30.25 -10.81
CA SER A 93 -14.95 -29.78 -9.69
C SER A 93 -14.32 -28.39 -9.91
N LEU A 94 -14.42 -27.84 -11.13
CA LEU A 94 -13.92 -26.51 -11.49
C LEU A 94 -14.39 -25.37 -10.55
N PRO A 95 -15.68 -25.27 -10.18
CA PRO A 95 -16.15 -24.20 -9.28
C PRO A 95 -15.49 -24.30 -7.90
N LEU A 96 -15.35 -25.53 -7.39
CA LEU A 96 -14.73 -25.80 -6.09
C LEU A 96 -13.24 -25.44 -6.10
N LEU A 97 -12.53 -25.78 -7.19
CA LEU A 97 -11.12 -25.44 -7.38
C LEU A 97 -10.91 -23.92 -7.50
N LEU A 98 -11.81 -23.20 -8.16
CA LEU A 98 -11.74 -21.74 -8.26
C LEU A 98 -11.86 -21.07 -6.89
N VAL A 99 -12.82 -21.51 -6.06
CA VAL A 99 -13.00 -20.96 -4.70
C VAL A 99 -11.78 -21.25 -3.84
N ASN A 100 -11.21 -22.45 -3.90
CA ASN A 100 -9.99 -22.81 -3.17
C ASN A 100 -8.73 -22.13 -3.72
N GLY A 101 -8.72 -21.76 -5.01
CA GLY A 101 -7.59 -21.09 -5.65
C GLY A 101 -7.38 -19.65 -5.18
N ILE A 102 -8.46 -18.94 -4.82
CA ILE A 102 -8.39 -17.54 -4.33
C ILE A 102 -7.49 -17.39 -3.10
N PRO A 103 -7.71 -18.12 -1.98
CA PRO A 103 -6.86 -17.99 -0.79
C PRO A 103 -5.42 -18.42 -1.07
N ILE A 104 -5.19 -19.42 -1.93
CA ILE A 104 -3.83 -19.81 -2.35
C ILE A 104 -3.14 -18.68 -3.10
N ALA A 105 -3.83 -18.04 -4.05
CA ALA A 105 -3.26 -16.93 -4.80
C ALA A 105 -2.90 -15.75 -3.88
N ILE A 106 -3.74 -15.46 -2.87
CA ILE A 106 -3.46 -14.43 -1.85
C ILE A 106 -2.24 -14.82 -1.02
N LEU A 107 -2.17 -16.07 -0.53
CA LEU A 107 -1.04 -16.58 0.24
C LEU A 107 0.27 -16.55 -0.56
N TRP A 108 0.23 -16.91 -1.84
CA TRP A 108 1.37 -16.86 -2.74
C TRP A 108 1.89 -15.43 -2.92
N ARG A 109 0.99 -14.45 -3.10
CA ARG A 109 1.40 -13.03 -3.18
C ARG A 109 1.99 -12.55 -1.85
N GLY A 110 1.41 -12.97 -0.72
CA GLY A 110 1.91 -12.65 0.61
C GLY A 110 3.30 -13.25 0.90
N THR A 111 3.53 -14.51 0.54
CA THR A 111 4.85 -15.16 0.67
C THR A 111 5.88 -14.53 -0.27
N ALA A 112 5.51 -14.22 -1.51
CA ALA A 112 6.40 -13.55 -2.45
C ALA A 112 6.82 -12.16 -1.96
N ALA A 113 5.88 -11.35 -1.42
CA ALA A 113 6.17 -10.04 -0.84
C ALA A 113 7.05 -10.14 0.42
N LYS A 114 6.83 -11.17 1.26
CA LYS A 114 7.66 -11.47 2.43
C LYS A 114 9.11 -11.76 2.02
N LEU A 115 9.29 -12.61 1.00
CA LEU A 115 10.59 -13.03 0.50
C LEU A 115 11.35 -11.89 -0.21
N SER A 116 10.64 -11.04 -0.97
CA SER A 116 11.25 -9.90 -1.65
C SER A 116 11.70 -8.79 -0.68
N GLY A 117 10.93 -8.52 0.38
CA GLY A 117 11.32 -7.58 1.43
C GLY A 117 12.56 -8.02 2.22
N ALA A 118 12.66 -9.32 2.54
CA ALA A 118 13.83 -9.89 3.20
C ALA A 118 15.11 -9.74 2.36
N ARG A 119 15.00 -9.84 1.03
CA ARG A 119 16.13 -9.69 0.10
C ARG A 119 16.68 -8.26 0.08
N ASN A 120 15.81 -7.24 0.10
CA ASN A 120 16.23 -5.83 0.12
C ASN A 120 16.81 -5.39 1.48
N GLN A 121 16.39 -6.01 2.59
CA GLN A 121 16.93 -5.69 3.90
C GLN A 121 18.35 -6.26 4.10
N LYS A 122 18.66 -7.39 3.48
CA LYS A 122 20.01 -7.99 3.48
C LYS A 122 21.02 -7.17 2.67
N ASN A 123 20.58 -6.46 1.63
CA ASN A 123 21.45 -5.63 0.78
C ASN A 123 21.73 -4.23 1.35
N ARG A 124 21.12 -3.89 2.49
CA ARG A 124 21.31 -2.61 3.21
C ARG A 124 22.13 -2.75 4.51
N ARG A 125 22.58 -3.96 4.84
CA ARG A 125 23.54 -4.25 5.91
C ARG A 125 24.86 -4.64 5.28
#